data_AF-A0A7Z9MQE6-F1
#
_entry.id   AF-A0A7Z9MQE6-F1
#
_cell.length_a   1.000
_cell.length_b   1.000
_cell.length_c   1.000
_cell.angle_alpha   90.00
_cell.angle_beta   90.00
_cell.angle_gamma   90.00
#
_symmetry.space_group_name_H-M   'P 1'
#
loop_
_entity.id
_entity.type
_entity.pdbx_description
1 polymer ?
#
loop_
_entity_poly.entity_id
_entity_poly.type
_entity_poly.pdbx_seq_one_letter_code
_entity_poly.pdbx_strand_id
1 'polypeptide(L)'
;MNIPHSQVLRRIVLAYLCAFLFLNILLSQELDSSIIISDFQYPDIHGIPIILDETGENTYYLNERNPEFISDGKINQVMLDGALGIPLGSYFLPKLLPKSSQADSVKNTSQIYYRKGDYDYSDLGIGLKIESSDSGLFSFQGFKRSPPQLYQNSEDELQNYLLSFERIMNNSNLGVSILYHYENVNLPVNFPNVSRNVESFHGGLRMDHSWDK
;
A
#
# COMPACT_ATOMS: atom_id res chain seq x y z
N MET A 1 69.24 20.55 5.86
CA MET A 1 67.90 21.20 5.81
C MET A 1 66.98 20.20 5.11
N ASN A 2 66.30 19.35 5.87
CA ASN A 2 65.59 18.18 5.33
C ASN A 2 64.22 18.59 4.82
N ILE A 3 63.99 18.33 3.53
CA ILE A 3 62.76 18.69 2.81
C ILE A 3 61.64 17.74 3.28
N PRO A 4 60.48 18.25 3.75
CA PRO A 4 59.39 17.42 4.31
C PRO A 4 58.53 16.76 3.23
N HIS A 5 59.12 16.42 2.08
CA HIS A 5 58.36 16.14 0.85
C HIS A 5 57.54 14.83 0.92
N SER A 6 58.11 13.80 1.57
CA SER A 6 57.47 12.48 1.70
C SER A 6 56.24 12.50 2.61
N GLN A 7 56.29 13.26 3.71
CA GLN A 7 55.15 13.37 4.63
C GLN A 7 54.00 14.19 4.01
N VAL A 8 54.32 15.23 3.24
CA VAL A 8 53.32 16.02 2.52
C VAL A 8 52.64 15.18 1.43
N LEU A 9 53.42 14.42 0.64
CA LEU A 9 52.87 13.53 -0.38
C LEU A 9 51.95 12.45 0.23
N ARG A 10 52.36 11.84 1.35
CA ARG A 10 51.55 10.83 2.05
C ARG A 10 50.21 11.41 2.55
N ARG A 11 50.22 12.64 3.06
CA ARG A 11 48.99 13.34 3.51
C ARG A 11 48.06 13.66 2.34
N ILE A 12 48.61 14.07 1.19
CA ILE A 12 47.83 14.34 -0.02
C ILE A 12 47.16 13.06 -0.52
N VAL A 13 47.90 11.94 -0.62
CA VAL A 13 47.35 10.65 -1.03
C VAL A 13 46.26 10.17 -0.08
N LEU A 14 46.45 10.34 1.24
CA LEU A 14 45.45 9.98 2.25
C LEU A 14 44.19 10.84 2.12
N ALA A 15 44.34 12.13 1.86
CA ALA A 15 43.21 13.04 1.64
C ALA A 15 42.42 12.67 0.37
N TYR A 16 43.11 12.34 -0.73
CA TYR A 16 42.44 11.84 -1.94
C TYR A 16 41.72 10.52 -1.72
N LEU A 17 42.32 9.58 -0.97
CA LEU A 17 41.67 8.32 -0.63
C LEU A 17 40.42 8.55 0.23
N CYS A 18 40.52 9.41 1.25
CA CYS A 18 39.37 9.77 2.08
C CYS A 18 38.26 10.45 1.26
N ALA A 19 38.61 11.38 0.37
CA ALA A 19 37.64 12.04 -0.50
C ALA A 19 36.99 11.06 -1.48
N PHE A 20 37.77 10.15 -2.07
CA PHE A 20 37.27 9.09 -2.94
C PHE A 20 36.31 8.16 -2.21
N LEU A 21 36.69 7.67 -1.02
CA LEU A 21 35.82 6.80 -0.21
C LEU A 21 34.55 7.53 0.22
N PHE A 22 34.65 8.78 0.67
CA PHE A 22 33.51 9.60 1.06
C PHE A 22 32.53 9.83 -0.10
N LEU A 23 33.04 10.18 -1.28
CA LEU A 23 32.23 10.38 -2.48
C LEU A 23 31.56 9.08 -2.94
N ASN A 24 32.27 7.95 -2.93
CA ASN A 24 31.68 6.65 -3.29
C ASN A 24 30.60 6.21 -2.29
N ILE A 25 30.78 6.46 -1.00
CA ILE A 25 29.76 6.17 0.02
C ILE A 25 28.52 7.05 -0.20
N LEU A 26 28.70 8.35 -0.47
CA LEU A 26 27.60 9.28 -0.76
C LEU A 26 26.84 8.91 -2.04
N LEU A 27 27.56 8.63 -3.13
CA LEU A 27 26.97 8.17 -4.39
C LEU A 27 26.27 6.82 -4.25
N SER A 28 26.78 5.92 -3.40
CA SER A 28 26.12 4.64 -3.12
C SER A 28 24.85 4.81 -2.28
N GLN A 29 24.72 5.87 -1.47
CA GLN A 29 23.50 6.15 -0.71
C GLN A 29 22.36 6.66 -1.59
N GLU A 30 22.66 7.32 -2.72
CA GLU A 30 21.63 7.73 -3.70
C GLU A 30 21.02 6.55 -4.47
N LEU A 31 21.72 5.42 -4.58
CA LEU A 31 21.27 4.26 -5.35
C LEU A 31 20.43 3.25 -4.55
N ASP A 32 20.37 3.37 -3.23
CA ASP A 32 19.57 2.47 -2.37
C ASP A 32 18.20 3.07 -2.04
N SER A 33 17.57 3.68 -3.05
CA SER A 33 16.23 4.28 -2.98
C SER A 33 15.10 3.24 -3.12
N SER A 34 15.40 1.97 -2.84
CA SER A 34 14.54 0.84 -3.18
C SER A 34 13.26 0.78 -2.33
N ILE A 35 13.32 1.24 -1.09
CA ILE A 35 12.20 1.25 -0.15
C ILE A 35 12.25 2.56 0.65
N ILE A 36 11.21 3.38 0.53
CA ILE A 36 11.07 4.62 1.31
C ILE A 36 9.96 4.48 2.35
N ILE A 37 10.02 5.29 3.42
CA ILE A 37 9.04 5.22 4.52
C ILE A 37 7.60 5.41 4.00
N SER A 38 7.41 6.20 2.95
CA SER A 38 6.11 6.40 2.31
C SER A 38 5.56 5.16 1.60
N ASP A 39 6.37 4.12 1.36
CA ASP A 39 5.86 2.83 0.88
C ASP A 39 5.14 2.03 1.96
N PHE A 40 5.34 2.39 3.23
CA PHE A 40 4.61 1.85 4.38
C PHE A 40 3.55 2.83 4.91
N GLN A 41 3.38 3.99 4.28
CA GLN A 41 2.32 4.93 4.61
C GLN A 41 1.00 4.51 3.96
N TYR A 42 -0.09 4.97 4.56
CA TYR A 42 -1.44 4.71 4.09
C TYR A 42 -1.68 5.38 2.73
N PRO A 43 -2.49 4.77 1.84
CA PRO A 43 -2.89 5.43 0.61
C PRO A 43 -3.72 6.66 0.96
N ASP A 44 -3.41 7.78 0.29
CA ASP A 44 -4.17 9.01 0.43
C ASP A 44 -5.57 8.80 -0.18
N ILE A 45 -6.58 8.73 0.69
CA ILE A 45 -7.98 8.75 0.28
C ILE A 45 -8.43 10.22 0.29
N HIS A 46 -8.81 10.74 -0.87
CA HIS A 46 -9.33 12.09 -1.01
C HIS A 46 -10.70 12.24 -0.35
N GLY A 47 -10.94 13.40 0.27
CA GLY A 47 -12.20 13.69 0.96
C GLY A 47 -12.02 14.16 2.40
N ILE A 48 -13.10 14.69 2.96
CA ILE A 48 -13.16 15.08 4.38
C ILE A 48 -13.54 13.81 5.18
N PRO A 49 -12.66 13.28 6.05
CA PRO A 49 -12.93 12.06 6.77
C PRO A 49 -13.90 12.30 7.93
N ILE A 50 -14.95 11.49 8.01
CA ILE A 50 -15.79 11.28 9.19
C ILE A 50 -15.44 9.91 9.74
N ILE A 51 -14.75 9.91 10.89
CA ILE A 51 -14.26 8.71 11.55
C ILE A 51 -15.23 8.34 12.67
N LEU A 52 -15.78 7.13 12.65
CA LEU A 52 -16.77 6.66 13.63
C LEU A 52 -16.25 5.57 14.57
N ASP A 53 -14.97 5.21 14.45
CA ASP A 53 -14.30 4.18 15.24
C ASP A 53 -12.84 4.56 15.53
N GLU A 54 -12.19 3.83 16.43
CA GLU A 54 -10.82 4.12 16.87
C GLU A 54 -9.76 3.71 15.84
N THR A 55 -10.07 2.73 15.00
CA THR A 55 -9.15 2.17 14.00
C THR A 55 -9.30 2.80 12.62
N GLY A 56 -10.31 3.65 12.41
CA GLY A 56 -10.59 4.30 11.15
C GLY A 56 -11.17 3.36 10.08
N GLU A 57 -11.62 2.16 10.43
CA GLU A 57 -12.26 1.23 9.50
C GLU A 57 -13.63 1.79 9.10
N ASN A 58 -14.39 2.28 10.07
CA ASN A 58 -15.67 2.94 9.85
C ASN A 58 -15.51 4.43 9.49
N THR A 59 -14.63 4.72 8.53
CA THR A 59 -14.40 6.07 8.01
C THR A 59 -15.16 6.30 6.70
N TYR A 60 -15.93 7.38 6.67
CA TYR A 60 -16.58 7.91 5.47
C TYR A 60 -15.82 9.12 4.96
N TYR A 61 -15.71 9.26 3.65
CA TYR A 61 -15.01 10.39 3.05
C TYR A 61 -16.02 11.25 2.31
N LEU A 62 -16.30 12.45 2.81
CA LEU A 62 -17.16 13.40 2.12
C LEU A 62 -16.40 14.06 0.97
N ASN A 63 -17.11 14.48 -0.06
CA ASN A 63 -16.51 15.23 -1.16
C ASN A 63 -16.03 16.61 -0.70
N GLU A 64 -14.79 16.96 -1.03
CA GLU A 64 -14.16 18.22 -0.60
C GLU A 64 -14.84 19.48 -1.16
N ARG A 65 -15.52 19.36 -2.32
CA ARG A 65 -16.20 20.48 -2.98
C ARG A 65 -17.67 20.58 -2.59
N ASN A 66 -18.34 19.45 -2.42
CA ASN A 66 -19.72 19.40 -1.93
C ASN A 66 -19.89 18.30 -0.86
N PRO A 67 -19.80 18.66 0.44
CA PRO A 67 -19.90 17.71 1.55
C PRO A 67 -21.25 16.99 1.69
N GLU A 68 -22.27 17.35 0.91
CA GLU A 68 -23.54 16.62 0.86
C GLU A 68 -23.38 15.21 0.24
N PHE A 69 -22.29 14.97 -0.49
CA PHE A 69 -22.01 13.69 -1.14
C PHE A 69 -20.84 12.98 -0.48
N ILE A 70 -20.96 11.66 -0.36
CA ILE A 70 -19.85 10.76 -0.02
C ILE A 70 -19.07 10.47 -1.31
N SER A 71 -17.75 10.55 -1.24
CA SER A 71 -16.85 10.26 -2.36
C SER A 71 -16.85 8.77 -2.70
N ASP A 72 -16.75 8.44 -3.98
CA ASP A 72 -16.51 7.08 -4.44
C ASP A 72 -15.07 6.64 -4.18
N GLY A 73 -14.89 5.37 -3.86
CA GLY A 73 -13.59 4.73 -3.73
C GLY A 73 -13.20 3.99 -5.01
N LYS A 74 -11.91 3.93 -5.33
CA LYS A 74 -11.40 3.12 -6.43
C LYS A 74 -10.21 2.28 -5.98
N ILE A 75 -10.31 0.98 -6.20
CA ILE A 75 -9.23 0.02 -5.94
C ILE A 75 -9.01 -0.78 -7.22
N ASN A 76 -7.91 -0.53 -7.91
CA ASN A 76 -7.63 -1.12 -9.24
C ASN A 76 -8.80 -0.91 -10.22
N GLN A 77 -9.45 -1.99 -10.67
CA GLN A 77 -10.62 -1.95 -11.55
C GLN A 77 -11.95 -1.92 -10.79
N VAL A 78 -11.94 -2.08 -9.46
CA VAL A 78 -13.13 -2.02 -8.61
C VAL A 78 -13.46 -0.57 -8.27
N MET A 79 -14.73 -0.21 -8.44
CA MET A 79 -15.30 1.05 -7.97
C MET A 79 -16.23 0.76 -6.79
N LEU A 80 -16.07 1.51 -5.71
CA LEU A 80 -16.91 1.46 -4.51
C LEU A 80 -17.77 2.72 -4.51
N ASP A 81 -19.08 2.54 -4.71
CA ASP A 81 -20.04 3.64 -4.73
C ASP A 81 -20.25 4.19 -3.31
N GLY A 82 -19.78 5.41 -3.07
CA GLY A 82 -19.88 6.07 -1.77
C GLY A 82 -21.33 6.42 -1.40
N ALA A 83 -22.21 6.61 -2.39
CA ALA A 83 -23.62 6.91 -2.16
C ALA A 83 -24.39 5.76 -1.50
N LEU A 84 -23.84 4.54 -1.55
CA LEU A 84 -24.38 3.38 -0.84
C LEU A 84 -24.11 3.41 0.67
N GLY A 85 -23.44 4.45 1.18
CA GLY A 85 -23.09 4.54 2.60
C GLY A 85 -22.05 3.48 2.99
N ILE A 86 -21.11 3.18 2.09
CA ILE A 86 -20.01 2.26 2.35
C ILE A 86 -18.87 3.05 3.03
N PRO A 87 -18.37 2.62 4.21
CA PRO A 87 -17.19 3.23 4.79
C PRO A 87 -15.96 2.74 4.05
N LEU A 88 -15.34 3.64 3.27
CA LEU A 88 -14.16 3.32 2.49
C LEU A 88 -12.93 3.01 3.37
N GLY A 89 -12.94 3.44 4.63
CA GLY A 89 -11.89 3.09 5.61
C GLY A 89 -11.75 1.57 5.81
N SER A 90 -12.84 0.82 5.66
CA SER A 90 -12.87 -0.64 5.82
C SER A 90 -12.19 -1.36 4.65
N TYR A 91 -12.03 -0.72 3.49
CA TYR A 91 -11.48 -1.34 2.26
C TYR A 91 -9.97 -1.11 2.11
N PHE A 92 -9.25 -1.18 3.23
CA PHE A 92 -7.82 -0.97 3.27
C PHE A 92 -7.01 -2.18 2.76
N LEU A 93 -5.98 -1.92 1.94
CA LEU A 93 -5.01 -2.91 1.48
C LEU A 93 -3.59 -2.35 1.56
N PRO A 94 -2.57 -3.17 1.87
CA PRO A 94 -1.18 -2.73 1.94
C PRO A 94 -0.66 -2.37 0.56
N LYS A 95 -0.02 -1.21 0.42
CA LYS A 95 0.60 -0.80 -0.84
C LYS A 95 1.65 -1.84 -1.28
N LEU A 96 1.55 -2.31 -2.52
CA LEU A 96 2.56 -3.19 -3.09
C LEU A 96 3.81 -2.40 -3.46
N LEU A 97 4.98 -2.85 -3.03
CA LEU A 97 6.26 -2.19 -3.30
C LEU A 97 6.48 -2.00 -4.82
N PRO A 98 7.05 -0.86 -5.24
CA PRO A 98 7.29 -0.56 -6.65
C PRO A 98 8.40 -1.45 -7.21
N LYS A 99 8.21 -1.97 -8.44
CA LYS A 99 9.17 -2.86 -9.11
C LYS A 99 10.49 -2.17 -9.46
N SER A 100 10.52 -0.83 -9.57
CA SER A 100 11.75 -0.06 -9.82
C SER A 100 12.85 -0.30 -8.78
N SER A 101 12.51 -0.90 -7.64
CA SER A 101 13.41 -1.33 -6.58
C SER A 101 14.07 -2.70 -6.82
N GLN A 102 13.67 -3.45 -7.86
CA GLN A 102 14.07 -4.84 -8.09
C GLN A 102 14.73 -5.01 -9.46
N ALA A 103 15.68 -5.93 -9.55
CA ALA A 103 16.32 -6.27 -10.82
C ALA A 103 15.29 -6.78 -11.84
N ASP A 104 15.48 -6.47 -13.11
CA ASP A 104 14.56 -6.87 -14.21
C ASP A 104 14.31 -8.38 -14.29
N SER A 105 15.24 -9.19 -13.77
CA SER A 105 15.13 -10.65 -13.69
C SER A 105 14.09 -11.14 -12.67
N VAL A 106 13.67 -10.29 -11.72
CA VAL A 106 12.70 -10.65 -10.68
C VAL A 106 11.29 -10.54 -11.26
N LYS A 107 10.68 -11.69 -11.50
CA LYS A 107 9.30 -11.81 -12.00
C LYS A 107 8.28 -12.09 -10.91
N ASN A 108 8.72 -12.37 -9.69
CA ASN A 108 7.84 -12.66 -8.57
C ASN A 108 8.32 -11.90 -7.34
N THR A 109 7.40 -11.17 -6.71
CA THR A 109 7.64 -10.44 -5.48
C THR A 109 6.58 -10.81 -4.46
N SER A 110 7.01 -11.29 -3.30
CA SER A 110 6.15 -11.45 -2.12
C SER A 110 6.55 -10.44 -1.05
N GLN A 111 5.57 -9.88 -0.34
CA GLN A 111 5.77 -8.96 0.77
C GLN A 111 4.85 -9.31 1.94
N ILE A 112 5.34 -9.05 3.15
CA ILE A 112 4.58 -9.10 4.39
C ILE A 112 4.66 -7.71 5.01
N TYR A 113 3.49 -7.13 5.28
CA TYR A 113 3.32 -5.91 6.04
C TYR A 113 2.83 -6.29 7.43
N TYR A 114 3.56 -5.91 8.48
CA TYR A 114 3.13 -6.19 9.85
C TYR A 114 3.32 -4.96 10.71
N ARG A 115 2.27 -4.58 11.44
CA ARG A 115 2.29 -3.53 12.44
C ARG A 115 1.67 -4.06 13.72
N LYS A 116 2.30 -3.79 14.86
CA LYS A 116 1.72 -4.01 16.17
C LYS A 116 1.63 -2.68 16.91
N GLY A 117 0.49 -2.43 17.53
CA GLY A 117 0.24 -1.26 18.36
C GLY A 117 -0.03 -1.64 19.82
N ASP A 118 -0.46 -0.66 20.59
CA ASP A 118 -0.89 -0.86 21.97
C ASP A 118 -2.23 -1.61 22.03
N TYR A 119 -2.54 -2.19 23.19
CA TYR A 119 -3.80 -2.89 23.46
C TYR A 119 -4.14 -3.99 22.44
N ASP A 120 -3.14 -4.75 22.00
CA ASP A 120 -3.25 -5.83 21.01
C ASP A 120 -3.80 -5.41 19.64
N TYR A 121 -3.75 -4.11 19.32
CA TYR A 121 -3.92 -3.65 17.94
C TYR A 121 -2.87 -4.28 17.02
N SER A 122 -3.28 -4.81 15.87
CA SER A 122 -2.33 -5.29 14.88
C SER A 122 -2.85 -5.18 13.45
N ASP A 123 -1.95 -4.90 12.52
CA ASP A 123 -2.19 -5.01 11.09
C ASP A 123 -1.31 -6.11 10.52
N LEU A 124 -1.87 -6.98 9.69
CA LEU A 124 -1.15 -7.96 8.91
C LEU A 124 -1.60 -7.88 7.46
N GLY A 125 -0.70 -7.43 6.60
CA GLY A 125 -0.86 -7.43 5.15
C GLY A 125 0.04 -8.45 4.49
N ILE A 126 -0.45 -9.06 3.42
CA ILE A 126 0.35 -9.89 2.52
C ILE A 126 0.17 -9.36 1.11
N GLY A 127 1.24 -9.37 0.33
CA GLY A 127 1.23 -8.94 -1.05
C GLY A 127 2.03 -9.89 -1.92
N LEU A 128 1.52 -10.16 -3.11
CA LEU A 128 2.16 -10.99 -4.11
C LEU A 128 1.98 -10.31 -5.47
N LYS A 129 3.05 -10.23 -6.26
CA LYS A 129 3.04 -9.81 -7.65
C LYS A 129 3.78 -10.85 -8.48
N ILE A 130 3.17 -11.33 -9.56
CA ILE A 130 3.77 -12.28 -10.50
C ILE A 130 3.61 -11.71 -11.90
N GLU A 131 4.73 -11.56 -12.59
CA GLU A 131 4.78 -11.15 -13.98
C GLU A 131 4.99 -12.37 -14.87
N SER A 132 4.09 -12.51 -15.83
CA SER A 132 4.16 -13.50 -16.89
C SER A 132 5.08 -13.03 -18.02
N SER A 133 5.58 -13.97 -18.81
CA SER A 133 6.40 -13.69 -19.99
C SER A 133 5.69 -12.87 -21.07
N ASP A 134 4.36 -12.83 -21.06
CA ASP A 134 3.51 -12.15 -22.04
C ASP A 134 2.98 -10.80 -21.53
N SER A 135 3.71 -10.17 -20.59
CA SER A 135 3.36 -8.88 -19.98
C SER A 135 2.06 -8.89 -19.16
N GLY A 136 1.59 -10.07 -18.75
CA GLY A 136 0.53 -10.22 -17.76
C GLY A 136 1.07 -10.01 -16.34
N LEU A 137 0.40 -9.19 -15.54
CA LEU A 137 0.70 -8.92 -14.14
C LEU A 137 -0.43 -9.46 -13.28
N PHE A 138 -0.15 -10.52 -12.52
CA PHE A 138 -1.02 -11.01 -11.46
C PHE A 138 -0.61 -10.34 -10.15
N SER A 139 -1.58 -9.91 -9.37
CA SER A 139 -1.32 -9.50 -8.00
C SER A 139 -2.39 -9.97 -7.04
N PHE A 140 -1.94 -10.29 -5.83
CA PHE A 140 -2.80 -10.62 -4.71
C PHE A 140 -2.40 -9.77 -3.52
N GLN A 141 -3.37 -9.18 -2.85
CA GLN A 141 -3.21 -8.46 -1.60
C GLN A 141 -4.20 -9.01 -0.59
N GLY A 142 -3.70 -9.43 0.56
CA GLY A 142 -4.52 -9.75 1.72
C GLY A 142 -4.23 -8.74 2.83
N PHE A 143 -5.24 -8.40 3.60
CA PHE A 143 -5.11 -7.54 4.76
C PHE A 143 -6.01 -8.04 5.88
N LYS A 144 -5.47 -8.03 7.09
CA LYS A 144 -6.18 -8.30 8.32
C LYS A 144 -5.85 -7.20 9.33
N ARG A 145 -6.84 -6.74 10.09
CA ARG A 145 -6.65 -5.79 11.20
C ARG A 145 -7.41 -6.21 12.45
N SER A 146 -6.68 -6.25 13.56
CA SER A 146 -7.20 -6.44 14.90
C SER A 146 -7.42 -5.07 15.54
N PRO A 147 -8.66 -4.70 15.90
CA PRO A 147 -8.88 -3.51 16.71
C PRO A 147 -8.32 -3.71 18.13
N PRO A 148 -8.16 -2.64 18.91
CA PRO A 148 -7.76 -2.75 20.31
C PRO A 148 -8.68 -3.69 21.11
N GLN A 149 -8.13 -4.40 22.11
CA GLN A 149 -8.79 -5.45 22.88
C GLN A 149 -10.21 -5.10 23.39
N LEU A 150 -10.46 -3.83 23.71
CA LEU A 150 -11.77 -3.35 24.19
C LEU A 150 -12.91 -3.53 23.15
N TYR A 151 -12.56 -3.60 21.86
CA TYR A 151 -13.49 -3.64 20.74
C TYR A 151 -13.40 -4.95 19.94
N GLN A 152 -12.56 -5.89 20.38
CA GLN A 152 -12.41 -7.19 19.74
C GLN A 152 -13.62 -8.09 20.02
N ASN A 153 -14.10 -8.75 18.97
CA ASN A 153 -14.94 -9.93 19.09
C ASN A 153 -14.07 -11.19 19.16
N SER A 154 -14.63 -12.28 19.72
CA SER A 154 -13.86 -13.48 20.06
C SER A 154 -13.32 -14.27 18.86
N GLU A 155 -13.81 -14.03 17.63
CA GLU A 155 -13.54 -14.93 16.51
C GLU A 155 -13.07 -14.25 15.22
N ASP A 156 -13.45 -13.00 14.93
CA ASP A 156 -13.19 -12.43 13.61
C ASP A 156 -12.89 -10.92 13.62
N GLU A 157 -12.04 -10.53 12.68
CA GLU A 157 -11.43 -9.21 12.51
C GLU A 157 -11.67 -8.69 11.09
N LEU A 158 -11.35 -7.41 10.83
CA LEU A 158 -11.39 -6.85 9.48
C LEU A 158 -10.49 -7.65 8.54
N GLN A 159 -11.02 -8.06 7.40
CA GLN A 159 -10.33 -8.86 6.40
C GLN A 159 -10.65 -8.36 4.98
N ASN A 160 -9.61 -8.06 4.21
CA ASN A 160 -9.72 -7.67 2.81
C ASN A 160 -8.83 -8.55 1.95
N TYR A 161 -9.36 -9.00 0.82
CA TYR A 161 -8.63 -9.78 -0.16
C TYR A 161 -8.88 -9.22 -1.56
N LEU A 162 -7.81 -8.79 -2.23
CA LEU A 162 -7.87 -8.34 -3.61
C LEU A 162 -7.04 -9.27 -4.48
N LEU A 163 -7.70 -9.87 -5.46
CA LEU A 163 -7.05 -10.53 -6.58
C LEU A 163 -7.20 -9.63 -7.82
N SER A 164 -6.11 -9.39 -8.53
CA SER A 164 -6.17 -8.65 -9.78
C SER A 164 -5.22 -9.20 -10.83
N PHE A 165 -5.63 -9.03 -12.08
CA PHE A 165 -4.86 -9.35 -13.27
C PHE A 165 -4.91 -8.16 -14.21
N GLU A 166 -3.75 -7.70 -14.67
CA GLU A 166 -3.64 -6.68 -15.69
C GLU A 166 -2.75 -7.17 -16.82
N ARG A 167 -3.13 -6.90 -18.06
CA ARG A 167 -2.33 -7.21 -19.23
C ARG A 167 -2.32 -6.01 -20.18
N ILE A 168 -1.12 -5.53 -20.43
CA ILE A 168 -0.87 -4.49 -21.42
C ILE A 168 -0.52 -5.20 -22.74
N MET A 169 -1.30 -4.93 -23.77
CA MET A 169 -1.08 -5.36 -25.15
C MET A 169 -0.79 -4.13 -26.01
N ASN A 170 -0.25 -4.33 -27.21
CA ASN A 170 0.20 -3.23 -28.07
C ASN A 170 -0.85 -2.12 -28.26
N ASN A 171 -2.11 -2.49 -28.47
CA ASN A 171 -3.20 -1.53 -28.76
C ASN A 171 -4.36 -1.67 -27.76
N SER A 172 -4.18 -2.40 -26.67
CA SER A 172 -5.25 -2.61 -25.70
C SER A 172 -4.74 -2.93 -24.31
N ASN A 173 -5.53 -2.61 -23.29
CA ASN A 173 -5.28 -2.99 -21.91
C ASN A 173 -6.50 -3.76 -21.39
N LEU A 174 -6.24 -4.88 -20.73
CA LEU A 174 -7.24 -5.66 -20.02
C LEU A 174 -6.89 -5.67 -18.53
N GLY A 175 -7.83 -5.27 -17.69
CA GLY A 175 -7.71 -5.39 -16.24
C GLY A 175 -8.93 -6.09 -15.64
N VAL A 176 -8.71 -7.01 -14.72
CA VAL A 176 -9.76 -7.67 -13.92
C VAL A 176 -9.36 -7.58 -12.47
N SER A 177 -10.29 -7.20 -11.60
CA SER A 177 -10.10 -7.21 -10.14
C SER A 177 -11.31 -7.82 -9.44
N ILE A 178 -11.04 -8.58 -8.38
CA ILE A 178 -12.05 -9.14 -7.47
C ILE A 178 -11.61 -8.77 -6.06
N LEU A 179 -12.50 -8.11 -5.32
CA LEU A 179 -12.30 -7.68 -3.95
C LEU A 179 -13.33 -8.36 -3.06
N TYR A 180 -12.84 -9.04 -2.04
CA TYR A 180 -13.63 -9.59 -0.95
C TYR A 180 -13.33 -8.82 0.32
N HIS A 181 -14.37 -8.47 1.05
CA HIS A 181 -14.29 -7.74 2.30
C HIS A 181 -15.22 -8.39 3.34
N TYR A 182 -14.70 -8.59 4.53
CA TYR A 182 -15.42 -9.07 5.70
C TYR A 182 -14.98 -8.29 6.94
N GLU A 183 -15.94 -7.89 7.77
CA GLU A 183 -15.70 -7.25 9.05
C GLU A 183 -16.70 -7.76 10.08
N ASN A 184 -16.22 -7.98 11.30
CA ASN A 184 -17.04 -8.42 12.44
C ASN A 184 -16.58 -7.71 13.71
N VAL A 185 -16.89 -6.42 13.82
CA VAL A 185 -16.36 -5.55 14.87
C VAL A 185 -17.45 -4.97 15.75
N ASN A 186 -17.11 -4.64 16.99
CA ASN A 186 -18.00 -3.90 17.88
C ASN A 186 -17.73 -2.40 17.74
N LEU A 187 -18.75 -1.63 17.36
CA LEU A 187 -18.65 -0.18 17.26
C LEU A 187 -18.61 0.46 18.65
N PRO A 188 -17.87 1.56 18.88
CA PRO A 188 -17.79 2.21 20.19
C PRO A 188 -19.03 3.07 20.51
N VAL A 189 -20.23 2.51 20.37
CA VAL A 189 -21.51 3.21 20.55
C VAL A 189 -22.30 2.63 21.73
N ASN A 190 -22.89 3.52 22.54
CA ASN A 190 -23.66 3.14 23.73
C ASN A 190 -25.09 2.67 23.36
N PHE A 191 -25.18 1.59 22.60
CA PHE A 191 -26.45 0.98 22.16
C PHE A 191 -26.45 -0.53 22.39
N PRO A 192 -27.62 -1.17 22.56
CA PRO A 192 -27.72 -2.62 22.83
C PRO A 192 -27.27 -3.51 21.66
N ASN A 193 -26.99 -2.96 20.48
CA ASN A 193 -26.57 -3.71 19.30
C ASN A 193 -25.27 -3.10 18.75
N VAL A 194 -24.16 -3.51 19.38
CA VAL A 194 -22.82 -2.96 19.18
C VAL A 194 -22.09 -3.68 18.05
N SER A 195 -22.50 -4.91 17.71
CA SER A 195 -21.85 -5.74 16.72
C SER A 195 -22.27 -5.37 15.30
N ARG A 196 -21.25 -5.18 14.46
CA ARG A 196 -21.37 -4.96 13.03
C ARG A 196 -20.71 -6.12 12.31
N ASN A 197 -21.52 -6.91 11.60
CA ASN A 197 -21.05 -7.95 10.70
C ASN A 197 -21.43 -7.55 9.27
N VAL A 198 -20.42 -7.32 8.44
CA VAL A 198 -20.60 -6.97 7.03
C VAL A 198 -19.69 -7.85 6.19
N GLU A 199 -20.27 -8.38 5.13
CA GLU A 199 -19.56 -9.14 4.11
C GLU A 199 -19.93 -8.54 2.75
N SER A 200 -18.95 -8.35 1.88
CA SER A 200 -19.20 -7.82 0.55
C SER A 200 -18.22 -8.35 -0.49
N PHE A 201 -18.69 -8.38 -1.73
CA PHE A 201 -17.97 -8.86 -2.88
C PHE A 201 -18.07 -7.83 -4.00
N HIS A 202 -16.94 -7.44 -4.56
CA HIS A 202 -16.87 -6.44 -5.62
C HIS A 202 -16.02 -6.96 -6.77
N GLY A 203 -16.45 -6.66 -8.00
CA GLY A 203 -15.77 -7.08 -9.22
C GLY A 203 -15.61 -5.90 -10.17
N GLY A 204 -14.48 -5.86 -10.87
CA GLY A 204 -14.16 -4.80 -11.81
C GLY A 204 -13.51 -5.33 -13.08
N LEU A 205 -13.93 -4.80 -14.23
CA LEU A 205 -13.36 -5.08 -15.54
C LEU A 205 -12.99 -3.76 -16.21
N ARG A 206 -11.76 -3.64 -16.71
CA ARG A 206 -11.32 -2.55 -17.58
C ARG A 206 -10.87 -3.12 -18.91
N MET A 207 -11.39 -2.55 -20.00
CA MET A 207 -10.97 -2.85 -21.36
C MET A 207 -10.75 -1.53 -22.09
N ASP A 208 -9.50 -1.23 -22.38
CA ASP A 208 -9.12 -0.04 -23.15
C ASP A 208 -8.60 -0.50 -24.52
N HIS A 209 -8.94 0.21 -25.59
CA HIS A 209 -8.43 -0.04 -26.93
C HIS A 209 -8.09 1.28 -27.62
N SER A 210 -6.85 1.39 -28.12
CA SER A 210 -6.42 2.53 -28.94
C SER A 210 -6.73 2.23 -30.40
N TRP A 211 -7.58 3.06 -30.99
CA TRP A 211 -7.84 3.06 -32.43
C TRP A 211 -6.89 4.05 -33.11
N ASP A 212 -5.58 3.81 -33.06
CA ASP A 212 -4.66 4.58 -33.89
C ASP A 212 -4.89 4.18 -35.36
N LYS A 213 -5.15 5.19 -36.21
CA LYS A 213 -5.27 5.07 -37.67
C LYS A 213 -3.90 5.03 -38.34
#